data_AF-F4RYY2-F1
#
_entry.id   AF-F4RYY2-F1
#
_cell.length_a   1.000
_cell.length_b   1.000
_cell.length_c   1.000
_cell.angle_alpha   90.00
_cell.angle_beta   90.00
_cell.angle_gamma   90.00
#
_symmetry.space_group_name_H-M   'P 1'
#
loop_
_entity.id
_entity.type
_entity.pdbx_description
1 polymer ?
#
loop_
_entity_poly.entity_id
_entity_poly.type
_entity_poly.pdbx_seq_one_letter_code
_entity_poly.pdbx_strand_id
1 'polypeptide(L)'
;MDIEQSTLNQSPVIIPTFSASIVGFVSGMVSAGKLSGAQFTCENLHRLPTSRQAAYLFQKTKNYRIILGGLKGGLRSGARLGAWTGAFCSMKEVTLIPIKSSIPHEDQLHCRFIAGGISGFILALGASSLYRLRPIYSPRRLMLGGLVGMLAGGAEDLKDILANRENHLINTEGKLEIPYKLILMKDIGHASHIVKSGAFTRTFRNIHATPRSIFRDCLSSIWVQSNQAYMGMRCSNKSEPQMLVQNEYFNHLAEKEIAQASKLPLNMYL
;
A
#
# COMPACT_ATOMS: atom_id res chain seq x y z
N MET A 1 36.75 3.62 -8.46
CA MET A 1 35.47 4.36 -8.43
C MET A 1 34.37 3.29 -8.35
N ASP A 2 34.31 2.61 -7.19
CA ASP A 2 33.68 1.28 -7.11
C ASP A 2 32.48 1.25 -6.17
N ILE A 3 31.99 2.43 -5.78
CA ILE A 3 30.86 2.57 -4.83
C ILE A 3 29.52 2.67 -5.56
N GLU A 4 29.50 2.98 -6.87
CA GLU A 4 28.22 3.13 -7.61
C GLU A 4 27.78 1.86 -8.36
N GLN A 5 28.70 0.94 -8.72
CA GLN A 5 28.35 -0.26 -9.50
C GLN A 5 27.72 -1.40 -8.66
N SER A 6 27.81 -1.35 -7.33
CA SER A 6 27.11 -2.30 -6.44
C SER A 6 25.60 -2.02 -6.31
N THR A 7 25.13 -0.87 -6.83
CA THR A 7 23.70 -0.52 -6.85
C THR A 7 22.90 -1.24 -7.94
N LEU A 8 23.58 -1.95 -8.86
CA LEU A 8 22.97 -2.71 -9.95
C LEU A 8 22.98 -4.23 -9.75
N ASN A 9 23.30 -4.75 -8.56
CA ASN A 9 22.88 -6.10 -8.21
C ASN A 9 21.44 -6.03 -7.67
N GLN A 10 20.50 -5.71 -8.55
CA GLN A 10 19.06 -5.74 -8.27
C GLN A 10 18.70 -7.18 -7.89
N SER A 11 18.77 -7.53 -6.61
CA SER A 11 18.25 -8.81 -6.14
C SER A 11 16.75 -8.80 -6.47
N PRO A 12 16.28 -9.58 -7.47
CA PRO A 12 14.95 -9.41 -8.07
C PRO A 12 13.82 -9.66 -7.06
N VAL A 13 14.16 -10.19 -5.88
CA VAL A 13 13.24 -10.54 -4.79
C VAL A 13 13.25 -9.53 -3.65
N ILE A 14 14.41 -8.93 -3.29
CA ILE A 14 14.54 -8.20 -2.02
C ILE A 14 13.83 -6.84 -2.06
N ILE A 15 14.09 -6.05 -3.10
CA ILE A 15 13.51 -4.71 -3.29
C ILE A 15 11.98 -4.76 -3.33
N PRO A 16 11.33 -5.61 -4.18
CA PRO A 16 9.88 -5.68 -4.21
C PRO A 16 9.30 -6.19 -2.89
N THR A 17 9.93 -7.16 -2.24
CA THR A 17 9.47 -7.70 -0.94
C THR A 17 9.48 -6.65 0.16
N PHE A 18 10.55 -5.87 0.28
CA PHE A 18 10.66 -4.82 1.29
C PHE A 18 9.68 -3.67 1.03
N SER A 19 9.55 -3.25 -0.23
CA SER A 19 8.58 -2.21 -0.61
C SER A 19 7.13 -2.62 -0.33
N ALA A 20 6.75 -3.86 -0.67
CA ALA A 20 5.43 -4.40 -0.35
C ALA A 20 5.19 -4.52 1.16
N SER A 21 6.23 -4.87 1.92
CA SER A 21 6.16 -4.96 3.39
C SER A 21 5.89 -3.58 4.02
N ILE A 22 6.54 -2.52 3.53
CA ILE A 22 6.30 -1.15 4.01
C ILE A 22 4.88 -0.71 3.67
N VAL A 23 4.44 -0.91 2.42
CA VAL A 23 3.08 -0.54 1.99
C VAL A 23 2.03 -1.29 2.82
N GLY A 24 2.25 -2.58 3.06
CA GLY A 24 1.39 -3.39 3.91
C GLY A 24 1.40 -2.97 5.37
N PHE A 25 2.56 -2.56 5.89
CA PHE A 25 2.70 -2.07 7.25
C PHE A 25 1.91 -0.77 7.45
N VAL A 26 2.06 0.19 6.56
CA VAL A 26 1.33 1.47 6.63
C VAL A 26 -0.17 1.24 6.51
N SER A 27 -0.61 0.45 5.53
CA SER A 27 -2.03 0.13 5.35
C SER A 27 -2.64 -0.57 6.57
N GLY A 28 -1.90 -1.53 7.16
CA GLY A 28 -2.32 -2.26 8.35
C GLY A 28 -2.37 -1.37 9.60
N MET A 29 -1.39 -0.48 9.75
CA MET A 29 -1.29 0.43 10.89
C MET A 29 -2.46 1.42 10.93
N VAL A 30 -2.82 2.01 9.79
CA VAL A 30 -3.96 2.93 9.70
C VAL A 30 -5.27 2.20 10.01
N SER A 31 -5.46 1.00 9.43
CA SER A 31 -6.72 0.26 9.57
C SER A 31 -6.92 -0.25 11.01
N ALA A 32 -5.88 -0.83 11.61
CA ALA A 32 -5.94 -1.35 12.98
C ALA A 32 -5.94 -0.24 14.04
N GLY A 33 -5.28 0.89 13.78
CA GLY A 33 -5.33 2.07 14.65
C GLY A 33 -6.73 2.65 14.76
N LYS A 34 -7.46 2.77 13.63
CA LYS A 34 -8.86 3.23 13.63
C LYS A 34 -9.78 2.29 14.41
N LEU A 35 -9.60 0.98 14.22
CA LEU A 35 -10.42 -0.04 14.86
C LEU A 35 -10.21 -0.09 16.38
N SER A 36 -8.95 -0.05 16.83
CA SER A 36 -8.63 0.01 18.27
C SER A 36 -9.08 1.32 18.93
N GLY A 37 -9.03 2.45 18.22
CA GLY A 37 -9.57 3.72 18.69
C GLY A 37 -11.09 3.65 18.90
N ALA A 38 -11.81 3.12 17.91
CA ALA A 38 -13.26 2.97 17.99
C ALA A 38 -13.67 1.99 19.10
N GLN A 39 -12.96 0.87 19.25
CA GLN A 39 -13.19 -0.08 20.34
C GLN A 39 -13.02 0.58 21.71
N PHE A 40 -11.93 1.34 21.93
CA PHE A 40 -11.70 2.04 23.19
C PHE A 40 -12.81 3.03 23.50
N THR A 41 -13.28 3.78 22.51
CA THR A 41 -14.40 4.71 22.67
C THR A 41 -15.67 3.96 23.05
N CYS A 42 -16.00 2.87 22.34
CA CYS A 42 -17.16 2.02 22.63
C CYS A 42 -17.14 1.44 24.05
N GLU A 43 -16.00 0.92 24.50
CA GLU A 43 -15.84 0.37 25.86
C GLU A 43 -16.02 1.43 26.95
N ASN A 44 -15.65 2.68 26.66
CA ASN A 44 -15.66 3.77 27.64
C ASN A 44 -16.79 4.80 27.45
N LEU A 45 -17.78 4.53 26.60
CA LEU A 45 -18.94 5.44 26.41
C LEU A 45 -19.66 5.75 27.73
N HIS A 46 -19.68 4.78 28.64
CA HIS A 46 -20.32 4.93 29.94
C HIS A 46 -19.46 5.71 30.96
N ARG A 47 -18.18 5.99 30.67
CA ARG A 47 -17.21 6.70 31.54
C ARG A 47 -16.58 7.88 30.81
N LEU A 48 -17.42 8.75 30.26
CA LEU A 48 -16.95 9.97 29.64
C LEU A 48 -16.32 10.91 30.70
N PRO A 49 -15.18 11.55 30.38
CA PRO A 49 -14.49 12.39 31.35
C PRO A 49 -15.31 13.65 31.65
N THR A 50 -15.66 13.86 32.92
CA THR A 50 -16.36 15.06 33.40
C THR A 50 -15.41 16.17 33.90
N SER A 51 -14.13 15.84 34.10
CA SER A 51 -13.08 16.76 34.57
C SER A 51 -11.94 16.90 33.55
N ARG A 52 -11.30 18.06 33.52
CA ARG A 52 -10.13 18.35 32.64
C ARG A 52 -8.99 17.35 32.83
N GLN A 53 -8.73 16.94 34.07
CA GLN A 53 -7.68 15.95 34.38
C GLN A 53 -8.04 14.57 33.83
N ALA A 54 -9.31 14.17 33.96
CA ALA A 54 -9.81 12.91 33.41
C ALA A 54 -9.78 12.90 31.89
N ALA A 55 -10.07 14.03 31.24
CA ALA A 55 -10.01 14.17 29.78
C ALA A 55 -8.59 13.96 29.22
N TYR A 56 -7.58 14.52 29.89
CA TYR A 56 -6.18 14.30 29.53
C TYR A 56 -5.78 12.82 29.64
N LEU A 57 -6.12 12.17 30.75
CA LEU A 57 -5.80 10.76 30.98
C LEU A 57 -6.54 9.84 29.99
N PHE A 58 -7.77 10.19 29.63
CA PHE A 58 -8.56 9.49 28.61
C PHE A 58 -7.86 9.52 27.26
N GLN A 59 -7.47 10.71 26.77
CA GLN A 59 -6.81 10.84 25.46
C GLN A 59 -5.43 10.17 25.44
N LYS A 60 -4.66 10.27 26.54
CA LYS A 60 -3.37 9.58 26.68
C LYS A 60 -3.56 8.07 26.52
N THR A 61 -4.54 7.49 27.23
CA THR A 61 -4.85 6.05 27.18
C THR A 61 -5.34 5.63 25.79
N LYS A 62 -6.21 6.44 25.16
CA LYS A 62 -6.69 6.22 23.79
C LYS A 62 -5.53 6.18 22.80
N ASN A 63 -4.60 7.14 22.88
CA ASN A 63 -3.43 7.21 22.00
C ASN A 63 -2.52 5.98 22.15
N TYR A 64 -2.26 5.50 23.37
CA TYR A 64 -1.48 4.27 23.56
C TYR A 64 -2.14 3.04 22.95
N ARG A 65 -3.46 2.89 23.11
CA ARG A 65 -4.22 1.77 22.51
C ARG A 65 -4.19 1.83 20.98
N ILE A 66 -4.35 3.02 20.40
CA ILE A 66 -4.28 3.24 18.95
C ILE A 66 -2.89 2.89 18.40
N ILE A 67 -1.82 3.37 19.05
CA ILE A 67 -0.45 3.10 18.59
C ILE A 67 -0.12 1.61 18.70
N LEU A 68 -0.49 0.95 19.80
CA LEU A 68 -0.22 -0.48 20.00
C LEU A 68 -1.03 -1.35 19.03
N GLY A 69 -2.32 -1.04 18.84
CA GLY A 69 -3.19 -1.71 17.87
C GLY A 69 -2.72 -1.50 16.43
N GLY A 70 -2.32 -0.27 16.10
CA GLY A 70 -1.72 0.08 14.82
C GLY A 70 -0.43 -0.69 14.55
N LEU A 71 0.51 -0.74 15.50
CA LEU A 71 1.78 -1.45 15.33
C LEU A 71 1.56 -2.96 15.13
N LYS A 72 0.70 -3.58 15.94
CA LYS A 72 0.36 -5.01 15.82
C LYS A 72 -0.29 -5.32 14.47
N GLY A 73 -1.26 -4.50 14.04
CA GLY A 73 -1.94 -4.66 12.76
C GLY A 73 -1.05 -4.37 11.54
N GLY A 74 -0.14 -3.40 11.67
CA GLY A 74 0.87 -3.06 10.68
C GLY A 74 1.87 -4.19 10.47
N LEU A 75 2.45 -4.73 11.55
CA LEU A 75 3.38 -5.85 11.46
C LEU A 75 2.73 -7.09 10.83
N ARG A 76 1.51 -7.44 11.25
CA ARG A 76 0.78 -8.58 10.68
C ARG A 76 0.50 -8.42 9.18
N SER A 77 0.03 -7.24 8.77
CA SER A 77 -0.30 -6.95 7.37
C SER A 77 0.95 -6.82 6.49
N GLY A 78 1.98 -6.14 7.00
CA GLY A 78 3.28 -5.98 6.32
C GLY A 78 3.99 -7.30 6.11
N ALA A 79 4.09 -8.14 7.15
CA ALA A 79 4.70 -9.46 7.04
C ALA A 79 3.94 -10.37 6.06
N ARG A 80 2.60 -10.33 6.08
CA ARG A 80 1.78 -11.10 5.14
C ARG A 80 2.01 -10.67 3.70
N LEU A 81 1.97 -9.36 3.41
CA LEU A 81 2.17 -8.85 2.05
C LEU A 81 3.61 -9.06 1.56
N GLY A 82 4.60 -8.86 2.44
CA GLY A 82 5.99 -9.18 2.17
C GLY A 82 6.17 -10.66 1.82
N ALA A 83 5.64 -11.57 2.63
CA ALA A 83 5.72 -13.01 2.38
C ALA A 83 5.10 -13.41 1.03
N TRP A 84 3.92 -12.89 0.69
CA TRP A 84 3.28 -13.17 -0.60
C TRP A 84 4.06 -12.62 -1.79
N THR A 85 4.61 -11.41 -1.66
CA THR A 85 5.41 -10.78 -2.72
C THR A 85 6.74 -11.51 -2.91
N GLY A 86 7.41 -11.87 -1.82
CA GLY A 86 8.64 -12.65 -1.86
C GLY A 86 8.43 -14.03 -2.46
N ALA A 87 7.33 -14.70 -2.11
CA ALA A 87 6.95 -15.99 -2.69
C ALA A 87 6.64 -15.89 -4.19
N PHE A 88 6.00 -14.81 -4.65
CA PHE A 88 5.78 -14.56 -6.08
C PHE A 88 7.11 -14.38 -6.83
N CYS A 89 7.97 -13.49 -6.34
CA CYS A 89 9.25 -13.19 -6.98
C CYS A 89 10.17 -14.40 -6.99
N SER A 90 10.23 -15.19 -5.91
CA SER A 90 11.03 -16.41 -5.88
C SER A 90 10.51 -17.45 -6.86
N MET A 91 9.20 -17.66 -6.94
CA MET A 91 8.61 -18.59 -7.92
C MET A 91 8.82 -18.13 -9.36
N LYS A 92 8.78 -16.83 -9.62
CA LYS A 92 9.09 -16.27 -10.95
C LYS A 92 10.51 -16.61 -11.38
N GLU A 93 11.51 -16.43 -10.51
CA GLU A 93 12.90 -16.76 -10.86
C GLU A 93 13.09 -18.27 -11.09
N VAL A 94 12.44 -19.10 -10.26
CA VAL A 94 12.48 -20.56 -10.41
C VAL A 94 11.85 -21.01 -11.74
N THR A 95 10.74 -20.40 -12.18
CA THR A 95 10.11 -20.74 -13.47
C THR A 95 10.83 -20.12 -14.67
N LEU A 96 11.45 -18.95 -14.51
CA LEU A 96 12.12 -18.24 -15.59
C LEU A 96 13.38 -18.95 -16.08
N ILE A 97 14.18 -19.53 -15.17
CA ILE A 97 15.43 -20.22 -15.51
C ILE A 97 15.23 -21.35 -16.56
N PRO A 98 14.33 -22.34 -16.35
CA PRO A 98 14.12 -23.40 -17.31
C PRO A 98 13.51 -22.86 -18.62
N ILE A 99 12.54 -21.95 -18.54
CA ILE A 99 11.87 -21.37 -19.72
C ILE A 99 12.88 -20.64 -20.61
N LYS A 100 13.77 -19.85 -20.01
CA LYS A 100 14.83 -19.13 -20.73
C LYS A 100 15.82 -20.09 -21.40
N SER A 101 16.14 -21.22 -20.76
CA SER A 101 17.05 -22.22 -21.32
C SER A 101 16.48 -23.01 -22.50
N SER A 102 15.15 -23.10 -22.60
CA SER A 102 14.47 -23.86 -23.65
C SER A 102 14.17 -23.06 -24.92
N ILE A 103 14.25 -21.73 -24.87
CA ILE A 103 13.82 -20.84 -25.97
C ILE A 103 15.05 -20.23 -26.67
N PRO A 104 15.16 -20.32 -28.01
CA PRO A 104 16.25 -19.72 -28.77
C PRO A 104 16.27 -18.19 -28.64
N HIS A 105 17.43 -17.58 -28.89
CA HIS A 105 17.71 -16.17 -28.56
C HIS A 105 16.77 -15.15 -29.24
N GLU A 106 16.11 -15.55 -30.34
CA GLU A 106 15.23 -14.71 -31.14
C GLU A 106 13.83 -14.49 -30.49
N ASP A 107 13.35 -15.45 -29.70
CA ASP A 107 11.99 -15.45 -29.13
C ASP A 107 11.93 -15.06 -27.63
N GLN A 108 13.01 -14.51 -27.07
CA GLN A 108 13.10 -14.21 -25.63
C GLN A 108 12.12 -13.12 -25.14
N LEU A 109 11.46 -12.41 -26.06
CA LEU A 109 10.58 -11.27 -25.79
C LEU A 109 9.32 -11.61 -24.97
N HIS A 110 8.92 -12.87 -24.92
CA HIS A 110 7.69 -13.32 -24.24
C HIS A 110 7.94 -14.26 -23.06
N CYS A 111 9.22 -14.54 -22.75
CA CYS A 111 9.59 -15.49 -21.72
C CYS A 111 9.13 -15.04 -20.32
N ARG A 112 9.22 -13.73 -19.99
CA ARG A 112 8.83 -13.23 -18.67
C ARG A 112 7.32 -13.16 -18.51
N PHE A 113 6.59 -12.80 -19.56
CA PHE A 113 5.13 -12.90 -19.61
C PHE A 113 4.63 -14.31 -19.26
N ILE A 114 5.19 -15.34 -19.91
CA ILE A 114 4.82 -16.75 -19.66
C ILE A 114 5.25 -17.18 -18.25
N ALA A 115 6.47 -16.88 -17.84
CA ALA A 115 6.99 -17.21 -16.51
C ALA A 115 6.16 -16.56 -15.39
N GLY A 116 5.72 -15.31 -15.58
CA GLY A 116 4.84 -14.57 -14.69
C GLY A 116 3.44 -15.19 -14.60
N GLY A 117 2.87 -15.62 -15.72
CA GLY A 117 1.59 -16.33 -15.73
C GLY A 117 1.63 -17.65 -14.95
N ILE A 118 2.68 -18.45 -15.18
CA ILE A 118 2.87 -19.74 -14.50
C ILE A 118 3.11 -19.51 -13.00
N SER A 119 3.97 -18.56 -12.61
CA SER A 119 4.24 -18.27 -11.20
C SER A 119 3.01 -17.72 -10.47
N GLY A 120 2.20 -16.87 -11.14
CA GLY A 120 0.94 -16.37 -10.60
C GLY A 120 -0.10 -17.48 -10.40
N PHE A 121 -0.17 -18.44 -11.31
CA PHE A 121 -1.03 -19.62 -11.19
C PHE A 121 -0.58 -20.54 -10.03
N ILE A 122 0.72 -20.82 -9.93
CA ILE A 122 1.31 -21.62 -8.85
C ILE A 122 1.06 -20.96 -7.49
N LEU A 123 1.26 -19.64 -7.40
CA LEU A 123 1.02 -18.91 -6.15
C LEU A 123 -0.46 -18.93 -5.74
N ALA A 124 -1.37 -18.83 -6.71
CA ALA A 124 -2.81 -18.94 -6.45
C ALA A 124 -3.21 -20.35 -5.98
N LEU A 125 -2.59 -21.40 -6.54
CA LEU A 125 -2.75 -22.77 -6.05
C LEU A 125 -2.21 -22.95 -4.63
N GLY A 126 -1.01 -22.44 -4.36
CA GLY A 126 -0.40 -22.45 -3.02
C GLY A 126 -1.28 -21.74 -1.99
N ALA A 127 -1.81 -20.56 -2.33
CA ALA A 127 -2.75 -19.83 -1.49
C ALA A 127 -4.06 -20.61 -1.25
N SER A 128 -4.63 -21.22 -2.30
CA SER A 128 -5.84 -22.03 -2.16
C SER A 128 -5.62 -23.23 -1.23
N SER A 129 -4.44 -23.86 -1.33
CA SER A 129 -4.05 -25.00 -0.50
C SER A 129 -3.85 -24.59 0.97
N LEU A 130 -3.08 -23.52 1.23
CA LEU A 130 -2.79 -23.04 2.58
C LEU A 130 -4.05 -22.63 3.36
N TYR A 131 -5.00 -21.97 2.70
CA TYR A 131 -6.25 -21.59 3.34
C TYR A 131 -7.28 -22.73 3.39
N ARG A 132 -6.93 -23.95 2.93
CA ARG A 132 -7.83 -25.12 2.86
C ARG A 132 -9.19 -24.77 2.23
N LEU A 133 -9.18 -23.92 1.20
CA LEU A 133 -10.43 -23.65 0.49
C LEU A 133 -10.77 -24.89 -0.34
N ARG A 134 -12.04 -25.30 -0.26
CA ARG A 134 -12.55 -26.41 -1.08
C ARG A 134 -12.25 -26.11 -2.56
N PRO A 135 -11.58 -27.02 -3.30
CA PRO A 135 -11.01 -26.77 -4.63
C PRO A 135 -12.05 -26.43 -5.72
N ILE A 136 -13.35 -26.57 -5.41
CA ILE A 136 -14.48 -26.34 -6.30
C ILE A 136 -14.90 -24.85 -6.43
N TYR A 137 -14.42 -23.93 -5.58
CA TYR A 137 -15.07 -22.62 -5.41
C TYR A 137 -14.47 -21.37 -6.06
N SER A 138 -13.43 -21.42 -6.90
CA SER A 138 -13.19 -20.30 -7.83
C SER A 138 -12.08 -20.54 -8.86
N PRO A 139 -12.39 -21.13 -10.03
CA PRO A 139 -11.50 -21.00 -11.20
C PRO A 139 -11.13 -19.53 -11.48
N ARG A 140 -12.01 -18.59 -11.12
CA ARG A 140 -11.77 -17.14 -11.18
C ARG A 140 -10.53 -16.67 -10.41
N ARG A 141 -10.18 -17.28 -9.27
CA ARG A 141 -8.98 -16.86 -8.49
C ARG A 141 -7.69 -17.37 -9.11
N LEU A 142 -7.73 -18.57 -9.66
CA LEU A 142 -6.61 -19.13 -10.42
C LEU A 142 -6.38 -18.33 -11.70
N MET A 143 -7.46 -18.02 -12.42
CA MET A 143 -7.41 -17.14 -13.59
C MET A 143 -6.90 -15.75 -13.25
N LEU A 144 -7.35 -15.15 -12.14
CA LEU A 144 -6.88 -13.84 -11.71
C LEU A 144 -5.39 -13.87 -11.35
N GLY A 145 -4.93 -14.90 -10.64
CA GLY A 145 -3.51 -15.07 -10.31
C GLY A 145 -2.64 -15.19 -11.56
N GLY A 146 -3.05 -16.03 -12.51
CA GLY A 146 -2.37 -16.15 -13.80
C GLY A 146 -2.37 -14.85 -14.60
N LEU A 147 -3.52 -14.17 -14.71
CA LEU A 147 -3.64 -12.92 -15.46
C LEU A 147 -2.78 -11.80 -14.84
N VAL A 148 -2.84 -11.64 -13.52
CA VAL A 148 -2.00 -10.64 -12.82
C VAL A 148 -0.51 -10.95 -12.99
N GLY A 149 -0.14 -12.23 -12.94
CA GLY A 149 1.22 -12.66 -13.21
C GLY A 149 1.69 -12.38 -14.64
N MET A 150 0.83 -12.63 -15.64
CA MET A 150 1.06 -12.30 -17.05
C MET A 150 1.25 -10.79 -17.25
N LEU A 151 0.39 -9.97 -16.65
CA LEU A 151 0.53 -8.51 -16.72
C LEU A 151 1.82 -8.01 -16.07
N ALA A 152 2.19 -8.59 -14.93
CA ALA A 152 3.45 -8.25 -14.26
C ALA A 152 4.67 -8.61 -15.13
N GLY A 153 4.69 -9.82 -15.70
CA GLY A 153 5.75 -10.25 -16.62
C GLY A 153 5.81 -9.42 -17.90
N GLY A 154 4.66 -9.13 -18.52
CA GLY A 154 4.58 -8.30 -19.72
C GLY A 154 5.00 -6.84 -19.48
N ALA A 155 4.82 -6.32 -18.26
CA ALA A 155 5.34 -4.99 -17.90
C ALA A 155 6.87 -4.98 -17.79
N GLU A 156 7.49 -6.09 -17.36
CA GLU A 156 8.94 -6.26 -17.38
C GLU A 156 9.46 -6.38 -18.83
N ASP A 157 8.78 -7.15 -19.68
CA ASP A 157 9.14 -7.27 -21.11
C ASP A 157 9.05 -5.92 -21.84
N LEU A 158 8.00 -5.13 -21.58
CA LEU A 158 7.85 -3.79 -22.16
C LEU A 158 8.97 -2.84 -21.73
N LYS A 159 9.39 -2.90 -20.46
CA LYS A 159 10.51 -2.10 -19.95
C LYS A 159 11.82 -2.47 -20.64
N ASP A 160 12.07 -3.76 -20.83
CA ASP A 160 13.27 -4.23 -21.52
C ASP A 160 13.29 -3.75 -22.99
N ILE A 161 12.15 -3.75 -23.69
CA ILE A 161 12.03 -3.21 -25.05
C ILE A 161 12.39 -1.72 -25.07
N LEU A 162 11.82 -0.93 -24.15
CA LEU A 162 12.08 0.51 -24.08
C LEU A 162 13.55 0.80 -23.77
N ALA A 163 14.14 0.07 -22.83
CA ALA A 163 15.56 0.20 -22.49
C ALA A 163 16.46 -0.19 -23.67
N ASN A 164 16.12 -1.25 -24.42
CA ASN A 164 16.87 -1.65 -25.60
C ASN A 164 16.80 -0.59 -26.73
N ARG A 165 15.63 0.05 -26.90
CA ARG A 165 15.46 1.16 -27.85
C ARG A 165 16.29 2.37 -27.45
N GLU A 166 16.30 2.74 -26.17
CA GLU A 166 17.10 3.86 -25.65
C GLU A 166 18.60 3.63 -25.90
N ASN A 167 19.11 2.44 -25.61
CA ASN A 167 20.51 2.09 -25.85
C ASN A 167 20.88 2.15 -27.34
N HIS A 168 20.00 1.71 -28.24
CA HIS A 168 20.23 1.81 -29.68
C HIS A 168 20.31 3.27 -30.15
N LEU A 169 19.50 4.17 -29.58
CA LEU A 169 19.55 5.61 -29.87
C LEU A 169 20.86 6.22 -29.35
N ILE A 170 21.28 5.91 -28.13
CA ILE A 170 22.57 6.39 -27.58
C ILE A 170 23.75 5.92 -28.43
N ASN A 171 23.74 4.67 -28.89
CA ASN A 171 24.84 4.10 -29.66
C ASN A 171 24.89 4.61 -31.11
N THR A 172 23.76 5.08 -31.65
CA THR A 172 23.72 5.75 -32.96
C THR A 172 24.09 7.23 -32.87
N GLU A 173 23.73 7.91 -31.78
CA GLU A 173 24.06 9.31 -31.49
C GLU A 173 25.50 9.48 -30.95
N GLY A 174 26.14 8.43 -30.43
CA GLY A 174 27.57 8.41 -30.09
C GLY A 174 28.51 8.58 -31.31
N LYS A 175 27.96 8.65 -32.52
CA LYS A 175 28.67 9.01 -33.76
C LYS A 175 28.41 10.44 -34.23
N LEU A 176 27.58 11.23 -33.54
CA LEU A 176 27.34 12.64 -33.83
C LEU A 176 27.31 13.44 -32.53
N GLU A 177 28.36 14.23 -32.29
CA GLU A 177 28.37 15.22 -31.22
C GLU A 177 27.20 16.22 -31.37
N ILE A 178 26.24 16.18 -30.43
CA ILE A 178 25.40 17.30 -29.91
C ILE A 178 24.38 17.90 -30.94
N PRO A 179 23.12 18.35 -30.64
CA PRO A 179 22.36 18.61 -29.39
C PRO A 179 20.84 18.23 -29.44
N TYR A 180 20.32 17.25 -28.68
CA TYR A 180 18.85 17.03 -28.61
C TYR A 180 18.27 17.00 -27.19
N LYS A 181 19.06 17.42 -26.18
CA LYS A 181 18.54 17.78 -24.84
C LYS A 181 17.45 18.89 -24.90
N LEU A 182 17.24 19.51 -26.06
CA LEU A 182 16.21 20.53 -26.28
C LEU A 182 14.94 20.01 -26.99
N ILE A 183 14.94 18.83 -27.62
CA ILE A 183 13.79 18.36 -28.43
C ILE A 183 12.86 17.46 -27.61
N LEU A 184 13.40 16.71 -26.63
CA LEU A 184 12.62 15.75 -25.83
C LEU A 184 11.77 16.37 -24.71
N MET A 185 11.81 17.70 -24.54
CA MET A 185 10.80 18.42 -23.75
C MET A 185 9.55 18.78 -24.56
N LYS A 186 9.59 18.71 -25.90
CA LYS A 186 8.46 19.13 -26.75
C LYS A 186 7.43 18.03 -26.99
N ASP A 187 7.85 16.75 -26.99
CA ASP A 187 6.93 15.62 -27.24
C ASP A 187 6.17 15.12 -26.00
N ILE A 188 6.62 15.48 -24.80
CA ILE A 188 5.83 15.28 -23.56
C ILE A 188 4.55 16.16 -23.59
N GLY A 189 4.54 17.22 -24.40
CA GLY A 189 3.35 18.04 -24.66
C GLY A 189 2.26 17.36 -25.49
N HIS A 190 2.60 16.40 -26.36
CA HIS A 190 1.63 15.75 -27.25
C HIS A 190 1.17 14.37 -26.75
N ALA A 191 2.01 13.61 -26.05
CA ALA A 191 1.60 12.34 -25.43
C ALA A 191 0.63 12.53 -24.24
N SER A 192 0.64 13.71 -23.62
CA SER A 192 -0.32 14.08 -22.56
C SER A 192 -1.74 14.38 -23.08
N HIS A 193 -1.96 14.37 -24.41
CA HIS A 193 -3.29 14.52 -25.01
C HIS A 193 -3.98 13.19 -25.37
N ILE A 194 -3.22 12.10 -25.55
CA ILE A 194 -3.80 10.79 -25.92
C ILE A 194 -4.04 9.89 -24.69
N VAL A 195 -3.33 10.11 -23.58
CA VAL A 195 -3.66 9.48 -22.27
C VAL A 195 -4.86 10.17 -21.58
N LYS A 196 -5.44 11.22 -22.19
CA LYS A 196 -6.70 11.86 -21.76
C LYS A 196 -7.96 11.16 -22.27
N SER A 197 -7.88 10.14 -23.14
CA SER A 197 -9.05 9.36 -23.55
C SER A 197 -9.38 8.23 -22.55
N GLY A 198 -9.91 8.61 -21.40
CA GLY A 198 -11.17 8.08 -20.83
C GLY A 198 -11.37 6.59 -20.48
N ALA A 199 -10.46 5.66 -20.74
CA ALA A 199 -10.75 4.22 -20.57
C ALA A 199 -10.02 3.51 -19.41
N PHE A 200 -8.82 3.96 -19.01
CA PHE A 200 -8.02 3.25 -17.99
C PHE A 200 -8.23 3.76 -16.54
N THR A 201 -8.92 4.90 -16.37
CA THR A 201 -9.12 5.58 -15.07
C THR A 201 -10.46 5.27 -14.38
N ARG A 202 -11.26 4.31 -14.88
CA ARG A 202 -12.50 3.92 -14.20
C ARG A 202 -12.35 2.77 -13.20
N THR A 203 -11.30 1.96 -13.28
CA THR A 203 -11.13 0.79 -12.39
C THR A 203 -10.31 1.08 -11.13
N PHE A 204 -9.57 2.19 -11.09
CA PHE A 204 -8.74 2.59 -9.93
C PHE A 204 -9.26 3.78 -9.12
N ARG A 205 -10.52 4.21 -9.35
CA ARG A 205 -11.10 5.37 -8.65
C ARG A 205 -11.39 5.15 -7.16
N ASN A 206 -11.29 3.92 -6.65
CA ASN A 206 -11.53 3.61 -5.24
C ASN A 206 -10.26 3.45 -4.38
N ILE A 207 -9.07 3.76 -4.90
CA ILE A 207 -7.82 3.72 -4.11
C ILE A 207 -7.11 5.08 -4.20
N HIS A 208 -7.80 6.14 -3.78
CA HIS A 208 -7.13 7.39 -3.44
C HIS A 208 -6.62 7.27 -2.01
N ALA A 209 -5.33 6.99 -1.87
CA ALA A 209 -4.44 7.98 -1.30
C ALA A 209 -2.97 7.58 -1.51
N THR A 210 -2.17 8.58 -1.91
CA THR A 210 -0.73 8.42 -2.06
C THR A 210 -0.09 8.10 -0.70
N PRO A 211 0.94 7.25 -0.61
CA PRO A 211 1.52 6.82 0.67
C PRO A 211 2.01 8.01 1.53
N ARG A 212 2.49 9.09 0.89
CA ARG A 212 2.86 10.33 1.61
C ARG A 212 1.67 11.09 2.18
N SER A 213 0.53 11.15 1.48
CA SER A 213 -0.67 11.80 2.00
C SER A 213 -1.32 10.97 3.10
N ILE A 214 -1.40 9.63 2.96
CA ILE A 214 -1.94 8.74 4.00
C ILE A 214 -1.13 8.82 5.29
N PHE A 215 0.20 8.77 5.18
CA PHE A 215 1.07 8.80 6.36
C PHE A 215 1.01 10.17 7.05
N ARG A 216 0.99 11.25 6.24
CA ARG A 216 0.78 12.62 6.76
C ARG A 216 -0.61 12.79 7.35
N ASP A 217 -1.64 12.20 6.78
CA ASP A 217 -3.03 12.33 7.25
C ASP A 217 -3.29 11.45 8.47
N CYS A 218 -2.63 10.31 8.60
CA CYS A 218 -2.70 9.45 9.79
C CYS A 218 -1.91 10.07 10.95
N LEU A 219 -0.68 10.53 10.71
CA LEU A 219 0.08 11.25 11.71
C LEU A 219 -0.57 12.59 12.04
N SER A 220 -1.12 13.33 11.07
CA SER A 220 -1.82 14.58 11.33
C SER A 220 -3.16 14.34 12.01
N SER A 221 -3.91 13.27 11.75
CA SER A 221 -5.14 13.00 12.53
C SER A 221 -4.83 12.55 13.97
N ILE A 222 -3.77 11.77 14.19
CA ILE A 222 -3.28 11.44 15.54
C ILE A 222 -2.75 12.71 16.24
N TRP A 223 -2.02 13.56 15.52
CA TRP A 223 -1.39 14.78 16.07
C TRP A 223 -2.39 15.93 16.24
N VAL A 224 -3.39 16.07 15.35
CA VAL A 224 -4.49 17.06 15.42
C VAL A 224 -5.50 16.67 16.49
N GLN A 225 -5.85 15.39 16.66
CA GLN A 225 -6.64 14.96 17.83
C GLN A 225 -5.89 15.20 19.14
N SER A 226 -4.56 15.01 19.13
CA SER A 226 -3.72 15.33 20.28
C SER A 226 -3.67 16.84 20.53
N ASN A 227 -3.45 17.66 19.50
CA ASN A 227 -3.25 19.11 19.65
C ASN A 227 -4.53 19.94 19.77
N GLN A 228 -5.68 19.52 19.26
CA GLN A 228 -6.95 20.18 19.57
C GLN A 228 -7.29 20.04 21.06
N ALA A 229 -6.92 18.92 21.68
CA ALA A 229 -7.03 18.75 23.13
C ALA A 229 -6.03 19.63 23.91
N TYR A 230 -4.80 19.81 23.42
CA TYR A 230 -3.80 20.69 24.06
C TYR A 230 -4.07 22.20 23.85
N MET A 231 -4.52 22.63 22.67
CA MET A 231 -4.80 24.03 22.37
C MET A 231 -6.09 24.53 23.05
N GLY A 232 -7.07 23.66 23.28
CA GLY A 232 -8.27 23.96 24.09
C GLY A 232 -8.01 24.06 25.61
N MET A 233 -6.79 23.75 26.07
CA MET A 233 -6.36 23.87 27.47
C MET A 233 -5.59 25.16 27.77
N ARG A 234 -5.20 25.95 26.76
CA ARG A 234 -4.42 27.19 26.97
C ARG A 234 -5.23 28.46 27.19
N CYS A 235 -6.56 28.40 27.21
CA CYS A 235 -7.38 29.58 27.45
C CYS A 235 -8.30 29.40 28.64
N SER A 236 -7.90 30.10 29.72
CA SER A 236 -8.76 30.79 30.66
C SER A 236 -9.62 29.96 31.61
N ASN A 237 -9.38 30.26 32.88
CA ASN A 237 -10.21 30.04 34.05
C ASN A 237 -11.63 30.66 33.87
N LYS A 238 -12.48 30.09 33.01
CA LYS A 238 -13.87 30.54 32.80
C LYS A 238 -14.86 29.36 32.80
N SER A 239 -15.73 29.43 33.80
CA SER A 239 -17.12 28.93 33.96
C SER A 239 -17.61 27.66 33.22
N GLU A 240 -18.50 26.94 33.93
CA GLU A 240 -19.22 25.71 33.56
C GLU A 240 -19.81 25.56 32.14
N PRO A 241 -20.25 26.59 31.37
CA PRO A 241 -20.91 26.33 30.08
C PRO A 241 -20.03 25.70 28.99
N GLN A 242 -18.69 25.76 29.11
CA GLN A 242 -17.82 25.10 28.12
C GLN A 242 -17.76 23.57 28.28
N MET A 243 -18.06 23.01 29.45
CA MET A 243 -18.00 21.55 29.65
C MET A 243 -19.19 20.82 29.02
N LEU A 244 -20.38 21.43 28.98
CA LEU A 244 -21.55 20.85 28.32
C LEU A 244 -21.35 20.72 26.80
N VAL A 245 -20.81 21.76 26.16
CA VAL A 245 -20.50 21.75 24.71
C VAL A 245 -19.43 20.70 24.38
N GLN A 246 -18.45 20.50 25.28
CA GLN A 246 -17.41 19.51 25.10
C GLN A 246 -17.94 18.08 25.28
N ASN A 247 -18.91 17.87 26.16
CA ASN A 247 -19.59 16.59 26.37
C ASN A 247 -20.51 16.24 25.18
N GLU A 248 -21.24 17.21 24.63
CA GLU A 248 -22.01 17.03 23.39
C GLU A 248 -21.11 16.72 22.19
N TYR A 249 -19.98 17.40 22.06
CA TYR A 249 -19.00 17.10 21.02
C TYR A 249 -18.43 15.69 21.17
N PHE A 250 -18.10 15.27 22.39
CA PHE A 250 -17.62 13.91 22.66
C PHE A 250 -18.68 12.85 22.37
N ASN A 251 -19.94 13.08 22.76
CA ASN A 251 -21.06 12.18 22.45
C ASN A 251 -21.27 12.05 20.94
N HIS A 252 -21.25 13.16 20.22
CA HIS A 252 -21.39 13.14 18.76
C HIS A 252 -20.19 12.50 18.05
N LEU A 253 -18.96 12.67 18.57
CA LEU A 253 -17.77 11.99 18.05
C LEU A 253 -17.83 10.48 18.33
N ALA A 254 -18.30 10.12 19.51
CA ALA A 254 -18.49 8.75 19.93
C ALA A 254 -19.56 8.06 19.06
N GLU A 255 -20.70 8.68 18.82
CA GLU A 255 -21.73 8.16 17.91
C GLU A 255 -21.18 7.91 16.50
N LYS A 256 -20.36 8.82 15.97
CA LYS A 256 -19.70 8.63 14.67
C LYS A 256 -18.72 7.46 14.68
N GLU A 257 -17.91 7.31 15.74
CA GLU A 257 -16.98 6.18 15.87
C GLU A 257 -17.71 4.85 16.08
N ILE A 258 -18.83 4.82 16.80
CA ILE A 258 -19.70 3.63 16.98
C ILE A 258 -20.37 3.24 15.67
N ALA A 259 -20.89 4.21 14.91
CA ALA A 259 -21.47 3.97 13.58
C ALA A 259 -20.43 3.47 12.57
N GLN A 260 -19.15 3.80 12.80
CA GLN A 260 -18.03 3.25 12.03
C GLN A 260 -17.62 1.86 12.53
N ALA A 261 -17.70 1.61 13.85
CA ALA A 261 -17.43 0.31 14.48
C ALA A 261 -18.46 -0.76 14.12
N SER A 262 -19.75 -0.41 14.06
CA SER A 262 -20.84 -1.34 13.71
C SER A 262 -20.76 -1.86 12.28
N LYS A 263 -20.03 -1.15 11.40
CA LYS A 263 -19.76 -1.58 10.02
C LYS A 263 -18.54 -2.49 9.89
N LEU A 264 -17.75 -2.67 10.95
CA LEU A 264 -16.55 -3.51 10.94
C LEU A 264 -16.93 -4.96 11.33
N PRO A 265 -16.52 -5.97 10.54
CA PRO A 265 -16.85 -7.35 10.85
C PRO A 265 -16.22 -7.80 12.18
N LEU A 266 -17.04 -8.30 13.10
CA LEU A 266 -16.65 -8.79 14.44
C LEU A 266 -15.57 -9.90 14.41
N ASN A 267 -15.31 -10.52 13.26
CA ASN A 267 -14.50 -11.74 13.15
C ASN A 267 -12.97 -11.50 13.11
N MET A 268 -12.50 -10.34 13.57
CA MET A 268 -11.06 -10.02 13.67
C MET A 268 -10.60 -9.80 15.12
N TYR A 269 -11.42 -10.17 16.10
CA TYR A 269 -11.16 -10.01 17.53
C TYR A 269 -10.70 -11.30 18.25
N LEU A 270 -10.51 -12.41 17.53
CA LEU A 270 -9.92 -13.65 18.05
C LEU A 270 -8.71 -14.06 17.19
#